data_AF-A0A841BZT2-F1
#
_entry.id   AF-A0A841BZT2-F1
#
_cell.length_a   1.000
_cell.length_b   1.000
_cell.length_c   1.000
_cell.angle_alpha   90.00
_cell.angle_beta   90.00
_cell.angle_gamma   90.00
#
_symmetry.space_group_name_H-M   'P 1'
#
loop_
_entity.id
_entity.type
_entity.pdbx_description
1 polymer ?
#
loop_
_entity_poly.entity_id
_entity_poly.type
_entity_poly.pdbx_seq_one_letter_code
_entity_poly.pdbx_strand_id
1 'polypeptide(L)'
;MTTQVQPPMATGPFGAPVQRDRMTRLMDRIAARSPRWLAPAAALTCIAGALGYTIWMDPTVSQAGEAPSCLVKLTTGFDCPGCGGTRAAWYLLHGDLPAAARHHILFVFAVPFLIYMYVAWAAKTAFGWRVPQLQVSPKTIAYFLAAWGVFTVLRNLPFAPFTWFYV
;
A
#
# COMPACT_ATOMS: atom_id res chain seq x y z
N MET A 1 30.51 -3.01 23.45
CA MET A 1 30.34 -4.46 23.22
C MET A 1 28.97 -4.69 22.56
N THR A 2 28.92 -4.66 21.24
CA THR A 2 27.72 -4.99 20.46
C THR A 2 27.60 -6.51 20.35
N THR A 3 26.64 -7.09 21.05
CA THR A 3 26.26 -8.50 20.93
C THR A 3 25.78 -8.77 19.51
N GLN A 4 26.61 -9.44 18.72
CA GLN A 4 26.25 -10.01 17.42
C GLN A 4 25.27 -11.16 17.69
N VAL A 5 23.98 -10.88 17.63
CA VAL A 5 22.95 -11.92 17.59
C VAL A 5 23.04 -12.57 16.21
N GLN A 6 23.76 -13.69 16.12
CA GLN A 6 23.87 -14.47 14.90
C GLN A 6 22.48 -15.08 14.58
N PRO A 7 21.82 -14.73 13.46
CA PRO A 7 20.55 -15.35 13.11
C PRO A 7 20.75 -16.85 12.80
N PRO A 8 19.75 -17.70 13.08
CA PRO A 8 19.85 -19.14 12.85
C PRO A 8 20.18 -19.44 11.38
N MET A 9 21.10 -20.38 11.14
CA MET A 9 21.46 -20.81 9.79
C MET A 9 20.28 -21.54 9.16
N ALA A 10 19.69 -20.98 8.10
CA ALA A 10 18.70 -21.69 7.30
C ALA A 10 19.36 -22.90 6.62
N THR A 11 18.84 -24.09 6.87
CA THR A 11 19.25 -25.34 6.21
C THR A 11 18.45 -25.51 4.94
N GLY A 12 19.13 -25.79 3.83
CA GLY A 12 18.48 -26.09 2.55
C GLY A 12 17.77 -27.46 2.59
N PRO A 13 17.05 -27.83 1.51
CA PRO A 13 16.28 -29.09 1.42
C PRO A 13 17.10 -30.38 1.63
N PHE A 14 18.43 -30.29 1.67
CA PHE A 14 19.36 -31.40 1.92
C PHE A 14 20.28 -31.19 3.14
N GLY A 15 19.94 -30.27 4.05
CA GLY A 15 20.79 -29.98 5.23
C GLY A 15 22.07 -29.20 4.92
N ALA A 16 22.35 -28.90 3.64
CA ALA A 16 23.43 -28.02 3.25
C ALA A 16 23.16 -26.59 3.75
N PRO A 17 24.17 -25.89 4.33
CA PRO A 17 24.00 -24.50 4.71
C PRO A 17 23.67 -23.68 3.46
N VAL A 18 22.59 -22.90 3.51
CA VAL A 18 22.28 -21.95 2.42
C VAL A 18 23.42 -20.95 2.35
N GLN A 19 24.29 -21.11 1.36
CA GLN A 19 25.47 -20.26 1.22
C GLN A 19 24.99 -18.87 0.81
N ARG A 20 25.10 -17.90 1.73
CA ARG A 20 24.80 -16.50 1.40
C ARG A 20 25.69 -16.08 0.24
N ASP A 21 25.07 -15.75 -0.88
CA ASP A 21 25.73 -15.24 -2.06
C ASP A 21 26.44 -13.90 -1.74
N ARG A 22 27.31 -13.47 -2.65
CA ARG A 22 28.11 -12.25 -2.47
C ARG A 22 27.22 -11.00 -2.31
N MET A 23 26.05 -10.97 -2.95
CA MET A 23 25.12 -9.86 -2.91
C MET A 23 24.38 -9.80 -1.56
N THR A 24 23.92 -10.93 -1.03
CA THR A 24 23.31 -11.00 0.31
C THR A 24 24.27 -10.48 1.38
N ARG A 25 25.55 -10.88 1.34
CA ARG A 25 26.57 -10.38 2.29
C ARG A 25 26.88 -8.89 2.14
N LEU A 26 26.72 -8.33 0.95
CA LEU A 26 26.85 -6.89 0.72
C LEU A 26 25.67 -6.15 1.34
N MET A 27 24.45 -6.63 1.11
CA MET A 27 23.22 -6.06 1.68
C MET A 27 23.22 -6.14 3.20
N ASP A 28 23.65 -7.25 3.80
CA ASP A 28 23.77 -7.39 5.25
C ASP A 28 24.74 -6.36 5.84
N ARG A 29 25.88 -6.10 5.16
CA ARG A 29 26.85 -5.08 5.60
C ARG A 29 26.31 -3.67 5.48
N ILE A 30 25.55 -3.37 4.43
CA ILE A 30 24.89 -2.07 4.26
C ILE A 30 23.84 -1.90 5.35
N ALA A 31 22.94 -2.88 5.54
CA ALA A 31 21.90 -2.85 6.55
C ALA A 31 22.45 -2.71 7.98
N ALA A 32 23.55 -3.39 8.30
CA ALA A 32 24.20 -3.28 9.61
C ALA A 32 24.83 -1.90 9.87
N ARG A 33 25.18 -1.15 8.83
CA ARG A 33 25.76 0.20 8.93
C ARG A 33 24.72 1.32 8.81
N SER A 34 23.57 1.04 8.21
CA SER A 34 22.49 2.00 8.06
C SER A 34 21.83 2.32 9.41
N PRO A 35 21.58 3.60 9.72
CA PRO A 35 20.86 3.93 10.93
C PRO A 35 19.41 3.44 10.83
N ARG A 36 18.84 3.01 11.97
CA ARG A 36 17.49 2.39 12.00
C ARG A 36 16.39 3.32 11.48
N TRP A 37 16.56 4.63 11.56
CA TRP A 37 15.61 5.63 11.05
C TRP A 37 15.63 5.78 9.51
N LEU A 38 16.65 5.27 8.82
CA LEU A 38 16.78 5.43 7.37
C LEU A 38 15.64 4.73 6.63
N ALA A 39 15.27 3.52 7.04
CA ALA A 39 14.20 2.75 6.41
C ALA A 39 12.82 3.45 6.48
N PRO A 40 12.32 3.88 7.66
CA PRO A 40 11.06 4.62 7.71
C PRO A 40 11.15 5.98 7.00
N ALA A 41 12.27 6.70 7.09
CA ALA A 41 12.43 7.97 6.38
C ALA A 41 12.39 7.79 4.85
N ALA A 42 13.04 6.75 4.31
CA ALA A 42 12.98 6.43 2.89
C ALA A 42 11.55 6.09 2.44
N ALA A 43 10.84 5.26 3.22
CA ALA A 43 9.44 4.94 2.95
C ALA A 43 8.55 6.19 2.96
N LEU A 44 8.71 7.06 3.97
CA LEU A 44 7.98 8.33 4.06
C LEU A 44 8.25 9.23 2.85
N THR A 45 9.51 9.30 2.41
CA THR A 45 9.91 10.12 1.26
C THR A 45 9.24 9.61 -0.02
N CYS A 46 9.18 8.30 -0.23
CA CYS A 46 8.46 7.72 -1.36
C CYS A 46 6.95 8.01 -1.30
N ILE A 47 6.33 7.88 -0.12
CA ILE A 47 4.91 8.19 0.08
C ILE A 47 4.65 9.68 -0.21
N ALA A 48 5.46 10.57 0.37
CA ALA A 48 5.34 12.01 0.16
C ALA A 48 5.55 12.39 -1.31
N GLY A 49 6.50 11.77 -2.00
CA GLY A 49 6.71 11.96 -3.44
C GLY A 49 5.50 11.52 -4.27
N ALA A 50 4.91 10.36 -3.96
CA ALA A 50 3.69 9.89 -4.61
C ALA A 50 2.50 10.83 -4.35
N LEU A 51 2.28 11.26 -3.11
CA LEU A 51 1.21 12.19 -2.76
C LEU A 51 1.41 13.57 -3.41
N GLY A 52 2.65 14.10 -3.38
CA GLY A 52 3.00 15.35 -4.04
C GLY A 52 2.77 15.30 -5.55
N TYR A 53 3.15 14.18 -6.19
CA TYR A 53 2.84 13.96 -7.60
C TYR A 53 1.33 13.91 -7.86
N THR A 54 0.55 13.23 -7.00
CA THR A 54 -0.92 13.21 -7.13
C THR A 54 -1.57 14.58 -7.00
N ILE A 55 -1.07 15.44 -6.10
CA ILE A 55 -1.56 16.82 -5.98
C ILE A 55 -1.18 17.62 -7.22
N TRP A 56 0.07 17.50 -7.68
CA TRP A 56 0.59 18.27 -8.82
C TRP A 56 -0.10 17.93 -10.14
N MET A 57 -0.36 16.65 -10.39
CA MET A 57 -0.96 16.17 -11.65
C MET A 57 -2.48 16.42 -11.74
N ASP A 58 -3.13 16.73 -10.62
CA ASP A 58 -4.59 16.84 -10.44
C ASP A 58 -5.39 15.77 -11.23
N PRO A 59 -5.58 14.56 -10.68
CA PRO A 59 -6.30 13.49 -11.38
C PRO A 59 -7.81 13.75 -11.52
N THR A 60 -8.34 14.87 -11.01
CA THR A 60 -9.78 15.16 -11.03
C THR A 60 -10.23 15.87 -12.30
N VAL A 61 -9.33 16.55 -13.02
CA VAL A 61 -9.67 17.41 -14.17
C VAL A 61 -9.89 16.67 -15.50
N SER A 62 -10.18 15.37 -15.47
CA SER A 62 -10.50 14.61 -16.69
C SER A 62 -11.92 14.93 -17.20
N GLN A 63 -12.06 15.31 -18.47
CA GLN A 63 -13.34 15.65 -19.08
C GLN A 63 -14.13 14.42 -19.53
N ALA A 64 -15.46 14.55 -19.62
CA ALA A 64 -16.32 13.50 -20.15
C ALA A 64 -15.98 13.24 -21.63
N GLY A 65 -15.43 12.06 -21.92
CA GLY A 65 -14.97 11.68 -23.27
C GLY A 65 -13.45 11.54 -23.41
N GLU A 66 -12.67 11.95 -22.41
CA GLU A 66 -11.23 11.66 -22.39
C GLU A 66 -10.96 10.18 -22.13
N ALA A 67 -9.95 9.66 -22.82
CA ALA A 67 -9.52 8.28 -22.68
C ALA A 67 -9.08 8.03 -21.22
N PRO A 68 -9.56 6.96 -20.56
CA PRO A 68 -9.18 6.68 -19.18
C PRO A 68 -7.66 6.49 -19.07
N SER A 69 -7.04 7.02 -18.01
CA SER A 69 -5.59 6.88 -17.79
C SER A 69 -5.17 5.44 -17.41
N CYS A 70 -6.12 4.57 -17.10
CA CYS A 70 -5.86 3.18 -16.72
C CYS A 70 -5.91 2.25 -17.94
N LEU A 71 -4.81 1.55 -18.22
CA LEU A 71 -4.71 0.60 -19.32
C LEU A 71 -5.77 -0.51 -19.26
N VAL A 72 -6.11 -0.99 -18.06
CA VAL A 72 -7.14 -2.04 -17.90
C VAL A 72 -8.50 -1.53 -18.34
N LYS A 73 -8.87 -0.30 -17.95
CA LYS A 73 -10.13 0.30 -18.36
C LYS A 73 -10.14 0.65 -19.85
N LEU A 74 -9.00 1.08 -20.40
CA LEU A 74 -8.83 1.32 -21.83
C LEU A 74 -9.05 0.07 -22.67
N THR A 75 -8.52 -1.08 -22.23
CA THR A 75 -8.57 -2.32 -23.03
C THR A 75 -9.82 -3.15 -22.78
N THR A 76 -10.34 -3.15 -21.55
CA THR A 76 -11.48 -4.01 -21.18
C THR A 76 -12.79 -3.26 -21.01
N GLY A 77 -12.77 -1.94 -20.83
CA GLY A 77 -13.94 -1.15 -20.47
C GLY A 77 -14.41 -1.32 -19.01
N PHE A 78 -13.83 -2.28 -18.27
CA PHE A 78 -14.21 -2.56 -16.88
C PHE A 78 -13.38 -1.77 -15.88
N ASP A 79 -14.03 -1.39 -14.79
CA ASP A 79 -13.36 -0.84 -13.63
C ASP A 79 -12.66 -1.95 -12.84
N CYS A 80 -11.34 -1.87 -12.83
CA CYS A 80 -10.46 -2.72 -12.04
C CYS A 80 -10.59 -2.50 -10.52
N PRO A 81 -10.12 -3.44 -9.68
CA PRO A 81 -10.21 -3.33 -8.22
C PRO A 81 -9.53 -2.08 -7.63
N GLY A 82 -8.54 -1.50 -8.31
CA GLY A 82 -7.82 -0.30 -7.88
C GLY A 82 -8.26 0.99 -8.60
N CYS A 83 -9.23 0.92 -9.49
CA CYS A 83 -9.62 2.04 -10.33
C CYS A 83 -10.24 3.16 -9.49
N GLY A 84 -9.83 4.42 -9.72
CA GLY A 84 -10.26 5.57 -8.91
C GLY A 84 -9.43 5.83 -7.65
N GLY A 85 -8.45 4.99 -7.32
CA GLY A 85 -7.63 5.14 -6.10
C GLY A 85 -6.82 6.44 -6.04
N THR A 86 -6.27 6.89 -7.17
CA THR A 86 -5.53 8.17 -7.25
C THR A 86 -6.43 9.37 -7.03
N ARG A 87 -7.65 9.38 -7.61
CA ARG A 87 -8.67 10.41 -7.34
C ARG A 87 -9.13 10.38 -5.89
N ALA A 88 -9.37 9.18 -5.33
CA ALA A 88 -9.73 9.04 -3.93
C ALA A 88 -8.65 9.57 -2.99
N ALA A 89 -7.37 9.33 -3.29
CA ALA A 89 -6.25 9.90 -2.55
C ALA A 89 -6.23 11.44 -2.65
N TRP A 90 -6.44 12.00 -3.84
CA TRP A 90 -6.53 13.44 -4.03
C TRP A 90 -7.65 14.06 -3.19
N TYR A 91 -8.87 13.51 -3.26
CA TYR A 91 -10.01 14.01 -2.46
C TYR A 91 -9.77 13.86 -0.96
N LEU A 92 -9.16 12.77 -0.50
CA LEU A 92 -8.77 12.60 0.91
C LEU A 92 -7.77 13.66 1.36
N LEU A 93 -6.77 13.99 0.54
CA LEU A 93 -5.78 15.03 0.83
C LEU A 93 -6.42 16.42 0.93
N HIS A 94 -7.51 16.66 0.20
CA HIS A 94 -8.28 17.91 0.23
C HIS A 94 -9.42 17.90 1.27
N GLY A 95 -9.61 16.80 2.00
CA GLY A 95 -10.63 16.69 3.05
C GLY A 95 -12.05 16.33 2.57
N ASP A 96 -12.24 16.01 1.30
CA ASP A 96 -13.53 15.61 0.74
C ASP A 96 -13.73 14.07 0.86
N LEU A 97 -14.18 13.65 2.04
CA LEU A 97 -14.48 12.24 2.31
C LEU A 97 -15.59 11.66 1.41
N PRO A 98 -16.73 12.36 1.20
CA PRO A 98 -17.78 11.86 0.30
C PRO A 98 -17.28 11.62 -1.13
N ALA A 99 -16.55 12.57 -1.70
CA ALA A 99 -15.98 12.39 -3.03
C ALA A 99 -14.93 11.28 -3.04
N ALA A 100 -14.06 11.19 -2.02
CA ALA A 100 -13.10 10.10 -1.95
C ALA A 100 -13.76 8.71 -1.89
N ALA A 101 -14.82 8.57 -1.08
CA ALA A 101 -15.55 7.32 -0.92
C ALA A 101 -16.27 6.92 -2.21
N ARG A 102 -16.79 7.90 -2.96
CA ARG A 102 -17.39 7.67 -4.29
C ARG A 102 -16.40 7.05 -5.26
N HIS A 103 -15.15 7.51 -5.24
CA HIS A 103 -14.13 7.03 -6.15
C HIS A 103 -13.51 5.70 -5.72
N HIS A 104 -13.30 5.49 -4.42
CA HIS A 104 -12.74 4.24 -3.91
C HIS A 104 -12.97 4.03 -2.39
N ILE A 105 -14.17 3.64 -1.99
CA ILE A 105 -14.54 3.46 -0.57
C ILE A 105 -13.60 2.53 0.22
N LEU A 106 -13.13 1.43 -0.39
CA LEU A 106 -12.20 0.51 0.26
C LEU A 106 -10.83 1.13 0.54
N PHE A 107 -10.40 2.08 -0.30
CA PHE A 107 -9.15 2.81 -0.08
C PHE A 107 -9.31 3.75 1.10
N VAL A 108 -10.41 4.52 1.13
CA VAL A 108 -10.76 5.38 2.26
C VAL A 108 -10.82 4.60 3.57
N PHE A 109 -11.40 3.41 3.56
CA PHE A 109 -11.43 2.52 4.71
C PHE A 109 -10.02 2.01 5.10
N ALA A 110 -9.19 1.63 4.14
CA ALA A 110 -7.86 1.06 4.40
C ALA A 110 -6.82 2.09 4.89
N VAL A 111 -6.91 3.34 4.42
CA VAL A 111 -5.96 4.42 4.72
C VAL A 111 -5.65 4.58 6.22
N PRO A 112 -6.62 4.70 7.16
CA PRO A 112 -6.30 4.84 8.58
C PRO A 112 -5.51 3.65 9.15
N PHE A 113 -5.79 2.42 8.70
CA PHE A 113 -5.05 1.24 9.11
C PHE A 113 -3.62 1.24 8.56
N LEU A 114 -3.45 1.65 7.31
CA LEU A 114 -2.12 1.77 6.69
C LEU A 114 -1.28 2.84 7.39
N ILE A 115 -1.87 3.99 7.72
CA ILE A 115 -1.20 5.05 8.50
C ILE A 115 -0.79 4.50 9.88
N TYR A 116 -1.70 3.84 10.59
CA TYR A 116 -1.41 3.26 11.89
C TYR A 116 -0.27 2.23 11.82
N MET A 117 -0.33 1.29 10.87
CA MET A 117 0.70 0.27 10.68
C MET A 117 2.05 0.90 10.36
N TYR A 118 2.08 1.91 9.48
CA TYR A 118 3.30 2.64 9.16
C TYR A 118 3.86 3.35 10.39
N VAL A 119 3.04 4.09 11.15
CA VAL A 119 3.48 4.82 12.36
C VAL A 119 3.96 3.85 13.44
N ALA A 120 3.22 2.77 13.69
CA ALA A 120 3.59 1.76 14.68
C ALA A 120 4.90 1.05 14.31
N TRP A 121 5.11 0.75 13.02
CA TRP A 121 6.36 0.17 12.53
C TRP A 121 7.52 1.18 12.56
N ALA A 122 7.30 2.42 12.12
CA ALA A 122 8.30 3.47 12.09
C ALA A 122 8.76 3.84 13.52
N ALA A 123 7.82 3.97 14.46
CA ALA A 123 8.13 4.28 15.85
C ALA A 123 8.91 3.15 16.55
N LYS A 124 8.54 1.89 16.28
CA LYS A 124 9.30 0.73 16.75
C LYS A 124 10.71 0.69 16.15
N THR A 125 10.83 0.92 14.85
CA THR A 125 12.11 0.80 14.11
C THR A 125 13.05 1.95 14.43
N ALA A 126 12.57 3.20 14.41
CA ALA A 126 13.39 4.39 14.59
C ALA A 126 13.68 4.68 16.08
N PHE A 127 12.67 4.55 16.95
CA PHE A 127 12.77 4.99 18.36
C PHE A 127 12.76 3.82 19.37
N GLY A 128 12.55 2.58 18.91
CA GLY A 128 12.47 1.43 19.81
C GLY A 128 11.18 1.37 20.63
N TRP A 129 10.16 2.15 20.26
CA TRP A 129 8.90 2.21 21.02
C TRP A 129 8.11 0.91 20.91
N ARG A 130 7.45 0.52 21.99
CA ARG A 130 6.57 -0.65 22.05
C ARG A 130 5.13 -0.23 21.74
N VAL A 131 4.86 0.00 20.46
CA VAL A 131 3.51 0.30 19.95
C VAL A 131 2.78 -1.00 19.61
N PRO A 132 1.51 -1.19 20.02
CA PRO A 132 0.73 -2.36 19.64
C PRO A 132 0.68 -2.52 18.13
N GLN A 133 1.23 -3.63 17.62
CA GLN A 133 1.22 -3.90 16.18
C GLN A 133 -0.11 -4.53 15.79
N LEU A 134 -0.73 -4.05 14.71
CA LEU A 134 -1.94 -4.66 14.18
C LEU A 134 -1.58 -6.03 13.60
N GLN A 135 -1.98 -7.10 14.28
CA GLN A 135 -1.77 -8.46 13.79
C GLN A 135 -2.89 -8.80 12.80
N VAL A 136 -2.59 -8.67 11.52
CA VAL A 136 -3.53 -9.04 10.45
C VAL A 136 -3.51 -10.56 10.29
N SER A 137 -4.56 -11.23 10.75
CA SER A 137 -4.68 -12.69 10.59
C SER A 137 -4.91 -13.06 9.13
N PRO A 138 -4.51 -14.27 8.67
CA PRO A 138 -4.82 -14.73 7.32
C PRO A 138 -6.32 -14.72 7.00
N LYS A 139 -7.17 -14.95 8.01
CA LYS A 139 -8.63 -14.85 7.87
C LYS A 139 -9.06 -13.41 7.60
N THR A 140 -8.50 -12.44 8.32
CA THR A 140 -8.75 -11.00 8.10
C THR A 140 -8.36 -10.59 6.68
N ILE A 141 -7.20 -11.04 6.19
CA ILE A 141 -6.77 -10.80 4.81
C ILE A 141 -7.77 -11.42 3.84
N ALA A 142 -8.18 -12.68 4.06
CA ALA A 142 -9.15 -13.36 3.21
C ALA A 142 -10.51 -12.61 3.16
N TYR A 143 -11.02 -12.15 4.30
CA TYR A 143 -12.25 -11.33 4.34
C TYR A 143 -12.09 -10.00 3.60
N PHE A 144 -10.97 -9.33 3.76
CA PHE A 144 -10.69 -8.08 3.05
C PHE A 144 -10.62 -8.31 1.53
N LEU A 145 -9.90 -9.34 1.08
CA LEU A 145 -9.81 -9.71 -0.33
C LEU A 145 -11.17 -10.11 -0.91
N ALA A 146 -11.99 -10.84 -0.14
CA ALA A 146 -13.35 -11.18 -0.54
C ALA A 146 -14.22 -9.92 -0.70
N ALA A 147 -14.18 -9.01 0.28
CA ALA A 147 -14.88 -7.72 0.19
C ALA A 147 -14.39 -6.89 -1.00
N TRP A 148 -13.09 -6.93 -1.30
CA TRP A 148 -12.50 -6.26 -2.45
C TRP A 148 -12.96 -6.84 -3.79
N GLY A 149 -13.06 -8.17 -3.88
CA GLY A 149 -13.66 -8.87 -5.01
C GLY A 149 -15.14 -8.52 -5.19
N VAL A 150 -15.93 -8.54 -4.11
CA VAL A 150 -17.34 -8.14 -4.15
C VAL A 150 -17.49 -6.70 -4.61
N PHE A 151 -16.72 -5.76 -4.05
CA PHE A 151 -16.72 -4.37 -4.48
C PHE A 151 -16.40 -4.22 -5.98
N THR A 152 -15.44 -5.01 -6.48
CA THR A 152 -15.07 -5.02 -7.90
C THR A 152 -16.23 -5.47 -8.79
N VAL A 153 -17.01 -6.47 -8.35
CA VAL A 153 -18.22 -6.87 -9.06
C VAL A 153 -19.26 -5.75 -9.00
N LEU A 154 -19.60 -5.28 -7.79
CA LEU A 154 -20.65 -4.29 -7.56
C LEU A 154 -20.43 -3.01 -8.37
N ARG A 155 -19.20 -2.49 -8.46
CA ARG A 155 -18.93 -1.23 -9.19
C ARG A 155 -19.10 -1.33 -10.71
N ASN A 156 -19.15 -2.54 -11.26
CA ASN A 156 -19.33 -2.77 -12.70
C ASN A 156 -20.81 -3.05 -13.06
N LEU A 157 -21.75 -2.99 -12.10
CA LEU A 157 -23.18 -3.16 -12.36
C LEU A 157 -23.79 -1.87 -12.95
N PRO A 158 -24.49 -1.93 -14.10
CA PRO A 158 -25.02 -0.75 -14.80
C PRO A 158 -26.35 -0.22 -14.25
N PHE A 159 -26.76 -0.60 -13.05
CA PHE A 159 -28.04 -0.20 -12.45
C PHE A 159 -27.87 0.46 -11.08
N ALA A 160 -28.80 1.34 -10.73
CA ALA A 160 -28.80 2.03 -9.44
C ALA A 160 -28.97 1.03 -8.27
N PRO A 161 -28.32 1.23 -7.12
CA PRO A 161 -27.47 2.38 -6.74
C PRO A 161 -25.99 2.21 -7.13
N PHE A 162 -25.60 1.14 -7.81
CA PHE A 162 -24.20 0.79 -8.05
C PHE A 162 -23.48 1.70 -9.06
N THR A 163 -24.24 2.38 -9.91
CA THR A 163 -23.74 3.46 -10.77
C THR A 163 -23.03 4.58 -10.00
N TRP A 164 -23.26 4.70 -8.69
CA TRP A 164 -22.56 5.65 -7.83
C TRP A 164 -21.04 5.36 -7.72
N PHE A 165 -20.62 4.09 -7.85
CA PHE A 165 -19.23 3.64 -7.74
C PHE A 165 -18.50 3.58 -9.08
N TYR A 166 -19.18 3.90 -10.18
CA TYR A 166 -18.59 3.91 -11.51
C TYR A 166 -17.71 5.16 -11.68
N VAL A 167 -16.45 4.96 -12.09
CA VAL A 167 -15.43 6.03 -12.21
C VAL A 167 -15.04 6.22 -13.69
#